data_AF-A0A0N8WA43-F1
#
_entry.id   AF-A0A0N8WA43-F1
#
_cell.length_a   1.000
_cell.length_b   1.000
_cell.length_c   1.000
_cell.angle_alpha   90.00
_cell.angle_beta   90.00
_cell.angle_gamma   90.00
#
_symmetry.space_group_name_H-M   'P 1'
#
loop_
_entity.id
_entity.type
_entity.pdbx_description
1 polymer ?
#
loop_
_entity_poly.entity_id
_entity_poly.type
_entity_poly.pdbx_seq_one_letter_code
_entity_poly.pdbx_strand_id
1 'polypeptide(L)'
;MTEPIINNLIDLLLKSFKSLEVNVPLIDIENIAVFIYRSMENGKRIFHTTRHVFLVCDSDDPIQILAGLYHDVVYYQIDGGLPPHTEFLKSFLQIEQRKFRIRSNPPDELSFKLCCDVFNLSPGQQIQLNNGLNEFLSAVIAVKNLSKFLSLKYLAEIAACIEGTIPFRSKDKNGKSSFDLLEERLINLNEKYDLGFSSESIEKTILKAVQLANRDVENFAFSDTGKFLDNTWSLLPESNAILLKTKLYSVKSYRKALKKMETFLANLDYRNIFHQYHSYPDDRDYNKMSNQARINIEIAKDYLRVKLLTLAIIESLAMLSGGDAPINMFLGDLNTGNPHQYKAKDFLPSVKQARQENNPQVQNLLEKGRNQDTFFDIKNSPISSYVYQTLGKANVEKYYQYAVDLFNHNLSYRKFVEIIDDKVIKDISKACAKVAYTRRDALAQFFDEEK
;
A
#
# COMPACT_ATOMS: atom_id res chain seq x y z
N MET A 1 5.27 -6.84 -28.44
CA MET A 1 4.62 -5.52 -28.37
C MET A 1 3.54 -5.64 -27.31
N THR A 2 3.58 -4.85 -26.25
CA THR A 2 2.51 -4.84 -25.23
C THR A 2 1.28 -4.21 -25.87
N GLU A 3 0.15 -4.91 -25.84
CA GLU A 3 -1.12 -4.37 -26.31
C GLU A 3 -1.48 -3.07 -25.54
N PRO A 4 -2.17 -2.11 -26.19
CA PRO A 4 -2.64 -0.91 -25.52
C PRO A 4 -3.55 -1.27 -24.33
N ILE A 5 -3.34 -0.62 -23.18
CA ILE A 5 -4.07 -0.88 -21.92
C ILE A 5 -5.60 -0.92 -22.11
N ILE A 6 -6.14 0.00 -22.90
CA ILE A 6 -7.58 0.07 -23.16
C ILE A 6 -8.08 -1.17 -23.90
N ASN A 7 -7.31 -1.72 -24.84
CA ASN A 7 -7.68 -2.93 -25.57
C ASN A 7 -7.72 -4.13 -24.63
N ASN A 8 -6.75 -4.26 -23.71
CA ASN A 8 -6.77 -5.31 -22.70
C ASN A 8 -8.02 -5.24 -21.81
N LEU A 9 -8.44 -4.03 -21.42
CA LEU A 9 -9.69 -3.84 -20.67
C LEU A 9 -10.90 -4.27 -21.50
N ILE A 10 -10.95 -3.89 -22.78
CA ILE A 10 -12.02 -4.30 -23.70
C ILE A 10 -12.07 -5.83 -23.84
N ASP A 11 -10.93 -6.50 -23.98
CA ASP A 11 -10.86 -7.95 -24.12
C ASP A 11 -11.34 -8.68 -22.87
N LEU A 12 -10.97 -8.19 -21.67
CA LEU A 12 -11.45 -8.72 -20.41
C LEU A 12 -12.97 -8.55 -20.24
N LEU A 13 -13.51 -7.39 -20.63
CA LEU A 13 -14.95 -7.13 -20.61
C LEU A 13 -15.70 -8.03 -21.61
N LEU A 14 -15.20 -8.13 -22.85
CA LEU A 14 -15.76 -9.00 -23.89
C LEU A 14 -15.78 -10.46 -23.44
N LYS A 15 -14.64 -10.97 -22.93
CA LYS A 15 -14.53 -12.31 -22.38
C LYS A 15 -15.58 -12.53 -21.29
N SER A 16 -15.71 -11.58 -20.37
CA SER A 16 -16.63 -11.69 -19.24
C SER A 16 -18.09 -11.71 -19.66
N PHE A 17 -18.52 -10.75 -20.49
CA PHE A 17 -19.91 -10.69 -20.96
C PHE A 17 -20.28 -11.90 -21.82
N LYS A 18 -19.37 -12.37 -22.67
CA LYS A 18 -19.57 -13.59 -23.46
C LYS A 18 -19.75 -14.81 -22.57
N SER A 19 -18.92 -14.98 -21.54
CA SER A 19 -19.04 -16.09 -20.58
C SER A 19 -20.31 -16.04 -19.74
N LEU A 20 -20.88 -14.84 -19.53
CA LEU A 20 -22.18 -14.65 -18.87
C LEU A 20 -23.37 -14.75 -19.83
N GLU A 21 -23.13 -15.03 -21.12
CA GLU A 21 -24.12 -15.10 -22.20
C GLU A 21 -24.91 -13.77 -22.36
N VAL A 22 -24.26 -12.65 -22.08
CA VAL A 22 -24.84 -11.31 -22.21
C VAL A 22 -24.26 -10.62 -23.45
N ASN A 23 -25.15 -10.11 -24.31
CA ASN A 23 -24.75 -9.32 -25.46
C ASN A 23 -24.72 -7.83 -25.11
N VAL A 24 -23.52 -7.24 -25.07
CA VAL A 24 -23.31 -5.81 -24.81
C VAL A 24 -22.79 -5.16 -26.09
N PRO A 25 -23.39 -4.04 -26.56
CA PRO A 25 -22.87 -3.32 -27.72
C PRO A 25 -21.40 -2.93 -27.53
N LEU A 26 -20.58 -3.08 -28.58
CA LEU A 26 -19.14 -2.78 -28.51
C LEU A 26 -18.84 -1.36 -28.03
N ILE A 27 -19.69 -0.40 -28.41
CA ILE A 27 -19.55 1.00 -27.98
C ILE A 27 -19.73 1.16 -26.46
N ASP A 28 -20.62 0.38 -25.84
CA ASP A 28 -20.82 0.40 -24.39
C ASP A 28 -19.63 -0.27 -23.67
N ILE A 29 -19.06 -1.33 -24.26
CA ILE A 29 -17.84 -1.97 -23.76
C ILE A 29 -16.66 -0.99 -23.80
N GLU A 30 -16.47 -0.28 -24.92
CA GLU A 30 -15.43 0.75 -25.03
C GLU A 30 -15.63 1.86 -24.00
N ASN A 31 -16.86 2.35 -23.83
CA ASN A 31 -17.18 3.36 -22.83
C ASN A 31 -16.83 2.90 -21.40
N ILE A 32 -17.11 1.64 -21.06
CA ILE A 32 -16.74 1.05 -19.77
C ILE A 32 -15.22 0.96 -19.63
N ALA A 33 -14.51 0.47 -20.64
CA ALA A 33 -13.05 0.36 -20.61
C ALA A 33 -12.37 1.74 -20.43
N VAL A 34 -12.83 2.75 -21.18
CA VAL A 34 -12.34 4.14 -21.07
C VAL A 34 -12.65 4.72 -19.69
N PHE A 35 -13.82 4.42 -19.12
CA PHE A 35 -14.17 4.84 -17.76
C PHE A 35 -13.21 4.26 -16.71
N ILE A 36 -12.94 2.95 -16.77
CA ILE A 36 -12.03 2.27 -15.83
C ILE A 36 -10.62 2.85 -15.98
N TYR A 37 -10.13 2.97 -17.21
CA TYR A 37 -8.83 3.56 -17.51
C TYR A 37 -8.69 4.97 -16.92
N ARG A 38 -9.65 5.87 -17.17
CA ARG A 38 -9.62 7.26 -16.66
C ARG A 38 -9.71 7.34 -15.13
N SER A 39 -10.35 6.35 -14.51
CA SER A 39 -10.48 6.29 -13.05
C SER A 39 -9.14 5.97 -12.38
N MET A 40 -8.32 5.12 -13.01
CA MET A 40 -7.09 4.60 -12.43
C MET A 40 -5.83 5.33 -12.92
N GLU A 41 -5.80 5.80 -14.17
CA GLU A 41 -4.66 6.46 -14.80
C GLU A 41 -4.77 8.00 -14.73
N ASN A 42 -4.88 8.55 -13.52
CA ASN A 42 -5.09 9.99 -13.29
C ASN A 42 -3.81 10.76 -12.90
N GLY A 43 -2.65 10.09 -12.92
CA GLY A 43 -1.34 10.66 -12.58
C GLY A 43 -1.06 10.81 -11.08
N LYS A 44 -2.02 10.49 -10.19
CA LYS A 44 -1.83 10.50 -8.73
C LYS A 44 -1.57 9.10 -8.15
N ARG A 45 -1.99 8.06 -8.87
CA ARG A 45 -1.82 6.67 -8.50
C ARG A 45 -0.53 6.12 -9.10
N ILE A 46 0.19 5.32 -8.32
CA ILE A 46 1.46 4.67 -8.68
C ILE A 46 1.33 3.14 -8.56
N PHE A 47 0.62 2.68 -7.53
CA PHE A 47 0.33 1.28 -7.26
C PHE A 47 -1.06 0.90 -7.79
N HIS A 48 -2.12 1.61 -7.36
CA HIS A 48 -3.52 1.30 -7.68
C HIS A 48 -3.90 1.78 -9.11
N THR A 49 -3.25 1.18 -10.10
CA THR A 49 -3.30 1.49 -11.54
C THR A 49 -3.97 0.34 -12.31
N THR A 50 -4.23 0.52 -13.61
CA THR A 50 -4.78 -0.57 -14.45
C THR A 50 -3.87 -1.80 -14.51
N ARG A 51 -2.55 -1.63 -14.31
CA ARG A 51 -1.60 -2.75 -14.25
C ARG A 51 -1.82 -3.63 -13.02
N HIS A 52 -2.14 -3.02 -11.88
CA HIS A 52 -2.49 -3.77 -10.67
C HIS A 52 -3.78 -4.56 -10.91
N VAL A 53 -4.80 -3.92 -11.49
CA VAL A 53 -6.06 -4.60 -11.84
C VAL A 53 -5.86 -5.81 -12.74
N PHE A 54 -4.95 -5.75 -13.73
CA PHE A 54 -4.69 -6.93 -14.57
C PHE A 54 -4.13 -8.13 -13.80
N LEU A 55 -3.40 -7.91 -12.70
CA LEU A 55 -2.96 -8.99 -11.81
C LEU A 55 -4.15 -9.53 -11.00
N VAL A 56 -5.00 -8.64 -10.49
CA VAL A 56 -6.20 -9.01 -9.72
C VAL A 56 -7.26 -9.74 -10.58
N CYS A 57 -7.29 -9.46 -11.88
CA CYS A 57 -8.18 -10.12 -12.84
C CYS A 57 -7.63 -11.43 -13.41
N ASP A 58 -6.51 -11.97 -12.91
CA ASP A 58 -5.94 -13.25 -13.37
C ASP A 58 -6.81 -14.45 -12.92
N SER A 59 -7.92 -14.62 -13.63
CA SER A 59 -8.98 -15.61 -13.39
C SER A 59 -9.73 -15.90 -14.69
N ASP A 60 -10.38 -17.07 -14.75
CA ASP A 60 -11.33 -17.41 -15.81
C ASP A 60 -12.79 -17.14 -15.41
N ASP A 61 -13.04 -16.74 -14.16
CA ASP A 61 -14.39 -16.44 -13.68
C ASP A 61 -14.82 -15.01 -14.10
N PRO A 62 -15.92 -14.86 -14.87
CA PRO A 62 -16.35 -13.55 -15.38
C PRO A 62 -16.80 -12.58 -14.28
N ILE A 63 -17.32 -13.07 -13.15
CA ILE A 63 -17.71 -12.23 -12.02
C ILE A 63 -16.46 -11.67 -11.33
N GLN A 64 -15.44 -12.50 -11.12
CA GLN A 64 -14.17 -12.02 -10.56
C GLN A 64 -13.48 -11.01 -11.47
N ILE A 65 -13.50 -11.23 -12.79
CA ILE A 65 -12.94 -10.27 -13.74
C ILE A 65 -13.68 -8.93 -13.62
N LEU A 66 -15.02 -8.94 -13.69
CA LEU A 66 -15.80 -7.70 -13.58
C LEU A 66 -15.61 -7.01 -12.22
N ALA A 67 -15.58 -7.76 -11.12
CA ALA A 67 -15.32 -7.20 -9.79
C ALA A 67 -13.91 -6.60 -9.69
N GLY A 68 -12.88 -7.34 -10.13
CA GLY A 68 -11.49 -6.89 -10.13
C GLY A 68 -11.27 -5.64 -10.99
N LEU A 69 -11.94 -5.55 -12.14
CA LEU A 69 -11.91 -4.38 -13.02
C LEU A 69 -12.45 -3.10 -12.34
N TYR A 70 -13.37 -3.25 -11.38
CA TYR A 70 -14.03 -2.14 -10.73
C TYR A 70 -13.58 -1.86 -9.30
N HIS A 71 -13.01 -2.82 -8.56
CA HIS A 71 -12.84 -2.73 -7.10
C HIS A 71 -12.12 -1.45 -6.64
N ASP A 72 -11.24 -0.90 -7.49
CA ASP A 72 -10.42 0.26 -7.22
C ASP A 72 -10.73 1.50 -8.09
N VAL A 73 -11.86 1.56 -8.78
CA VAL A 73 -12.19 2.74 -9.61
C VAL A 73 -12.35 4.03 -8.78
N VAL A 74 -12.60 3.93 -7.47
CA VAL A 74 -12.60 5.08 -6.55
C VAL A 74 -11.51 4.89 -5.51
N TYR A 75 -10.61 5.88 -5.39
CA TYR A 75 -9.60 5.90 -4.35
C TYR A 75 -9.47 7.30 -3.75
N TYR A 76 -10.45 7.68 -2.92
CA TYR A 76 -10.69 9.07 -2.54
C TYR A 76 -9.46 9.76 -1.91
N GLN A 77 -8.76 9.04 -1.02
CA GLN A 77 -7.59 9.56 -0.29
C GLN A 77 -6.45 9.96 -1.24
N ILE A 78 -6.25 9.17 -2.30
CA ILE A 78 -5.13 9.29 -3.24
C ILE A 78 -5.50 10.25 -4.36
N ASP A 79 -6.73 10.15 -4.86
CA ASP A 79 -7.26 11.02 -5.90
C ASP A 79 -7.50 12.45 -5.40
N GLY A 80 -7.57 12.65 -4.07
CA GLY A 80 -7.80 13.94 -3.44
C GLY A 80 -9.24 14.44 -3.59
N GLY A 81 -10.19 13.52 -3.76
CA GLY A 81 -11.59 13.82 -4.03
C GLY A 81 -12.28 12.72 -4.82
N LEU A 82 -13.56 12.91 -5.13
CA LEU A 82 -14.26 12.07 -6.11
C LEU A 82 -13.85 12.50 -7.53
N PRO A 83 -13.49 11.57 -8.43
CA PRO A 83 -13.30 11.88 -9.84
C PRO A 83 -14.53 12.56 -10.47
N PRO A 84 -14.37 13.48 -11.45
CA PRO A 84 -15.51 14.20 -12.05
C PRO A 84 -16.61 13.28 -12.59
N HIS A 85 -16.23 12.15 -13.18
CA HIS A 85 -17.16 11.16 -13.73
C HIS A 85 -17.91 10.34 -12.67
N THR A 86 -17.60 10.51 -11.38
CA THR A 86 -18.28 9.84 -10.26
C THR A 86 -19.06 10.82 -9.37
N GLU A 87 -19.24 12.07 -9.80
CA GLU A 87 -19.92 13.11 -9.01
C GLU A 87 -21.35 12.76 -8.62
N PHE A 88 -22.02 11.88 -9.36
CA PHE A 88 -23.35 11.38 -9.01
C PHE A 88 -23.38 10.74 -7.61
N LEU A 89 -22.23 10.24 -7.10
CA LEU A 89 -22.11 9.71 -5.73
C LEU A 89 -22.44 10.76 -4.65
N LYS A 90 -22.30 12.06 -4.94
CA LYS A 90 -22.67 13.15 -4.03
C LYS A 90 -24.18 13.22 -3.75
N SER A 91 -25.00 12.61 -4.62
CA SER A 91 -26.45 12.46 -4.38
C SER A 91 -26.77 11.44 -3.28
N PHE A 92 -25.86 10.50 -3.01
CA PHE A 92 -25.99 9.49 -1.95
C PHE A 92 -25.23 9.86 -0.68
N LEU A 93 -24.18 10.66 -0.79
CA LEU A 93 -23.24 10.96 0.28
C LEU A 93 -23.25 12.42 0.70
N GLN A 94 -23.10 12.65 2.00
CA GLN A 94 -22.70 13.92 2.59
C GLN A 94 -21.20 13.82 2.92
N ILE A 95 -20.41 14.73 2.36
CA ILE A 95 -18.96 14.79 2.54
C ILE A 95 -18.61 16.11 3.22
N GLU A 96 -18.25 16.06 4.50
CA GLU A 96 -17.89 17.24 5.29
C GLU A 96 -16.57 17.01 6.02
N GLN A 97 -15.57 17.84 5.77
CA GLN A 97 -14.26 17.74 6.44
C GLN A 97 -13.66 16.32 6.43
N ARG A 98 -13.80 15.58 5.31
CA ARG A 98 -13.39 14.17 5.14
C ARG A 98 -14.15 13.16 6.01
N LYS A 99 -15.30 13.53 6.56
CA LYS A 99 -16.29 12.60 7.11
C LYS A 99 -17.29 12.26 6.02
N PHE A 100 -17.51 10.97 5.82
CA PHE A 100 -18.43 10.45 4.81
C PHE A 100 -19.65 9.92 5.52
N ARG A 101 -20.82 10.40 5.15
CA ARG A 101 -22.08 9.92 5.70
C ARG A 101 -23.02 9.58 4.54
N ILE A 102 -23.64 8.41 4.60
CA ILE A 102 -24.75 8.11 3.71
C ILE A 102 -25.89 9.06 4.09
N ARG A 103 -26.47 9.77 3.12
CA ARG A 103 -27.58 10.67 3.38
C ARG A 103 -28.73 9.92 4.06
N SER A 104 -29.48 10.59 4.93
CA SER A 104 -30.62 9.97 5.61
C SER A 104 -31.74 9.59 4.64
N ASN A 105 -31.95 10.40 3.60
CA ASN A 105 -32.86 10.12 2.49
C ASN A 105 -32.08 10.14 1.16
N PRO A 106 -31.32 9.07 0.85
CA PRO A 106 -30.67 8.96 -0.45
C PRO A 106 -31.73 8.73 -1.54
N PRO A 107 -31.43 9.04 -2.82
CA PRO A 107 -32.30 8.66 -3.94
C PRO A 107 -32.67 7.18 -3.89
N ASP A 108 -33.92 6.86 -4.26
CA ASP A 108 -34.39 5.48 -4.35
C ASP A 108 -33.85 4.81 -5.61
N GLU A 109 -32.59 4.40 -5.55
CA GLU A 109 -31.93 3.64 -6.60
C GLU A 109 -31.58 2.23 -6.12
N LEU A 110 -32.08 1.23 -6.85
CA LEU A 110 -31.85 -0.18 -6.55
C LEU A 110 -30.36 -0.54 -6.48
N SER A 111 -29.54 0.01 -7.39
CA SER A 111 -28.09 -0.20 -7.40
C SER A 111 -27.42 0.26 -6.10
N PHE A 112 -27.86 1.40 -5.57
CA PHE A 112 -27.31 1.92 -4.31
C PHE A 112 -27.79 1.11 -3.11
N LYS A 113 -29.09 0.77 -3.06
CA LYS A 113 -29.68 -0.05 -1.99
C LYS A 113 -29.02 -1.42 -1.90
N LEU A 114 -28.81 -2.09 -3.04
CA LEU A 114 -28.13 -3.39 -3.11
C LEU A 114 -26.72 -3.30 -2.50
N CYS A 115 -25.92 -2.32 -2.90
CA CYS A 115 -24.57 -2.13 -2.34
C CYS A 115 -24.61 -1.82 -0.85
N CYS A 116 -25.56 -0.99 -0.38
CA CYS A 116 -25.73 -0.74 1.04
C CYS A 116 -25.97 -2.03 1.82
N ASP A 117 -26.87 -2.89 1.35
CA ASP A 117 -27.16 -4.14 2.04
C ASP A 117 -25.98 -5.13 1.99
N VAL A 118 -25.28 -5.25 0.86
CA VAL A 118 -24.08 -6.10 0.73
C VAL A 118 -22.97 -5.67 1.70
N PHE A 119 -22.76 -4.36 1.84
CA PHE A 119 -21.74 -3.78 2.72
C PHE A 119 -22.23 -3.56 4.16
N ASN A 120 -23.46 -3.95 4.49
CA ASN A 120 -24.08 -3.73 5.80
C ASN A 120 -24.10 -2.26 6.23
N LEU A 121 -24.49 -1.38 5.31
CA LEU A 121 -24.53 0.07 5.51
C LEU A 121 -25.98 0.58 5.47
N SER A 122 -26.30 1.50 6.38
CA SER A 122 -27.63 2.11 6.50
C SER A 122 -27.63 3.60 6.18
N PRO A 123 -28.76 4.18 5.70
CA PRO A 123 -28.93 5.61 5.60
C PRO A 123 -28.60 6.34 6.91
N GLY A 124 -27.91 7.48 6.82
CA GLY A 124 -27.43 8.23 7.98
C GLY A 124 -26.13 7.72 8.61
N GLN A 125 -25.63 6.53 8.23
CA GLN A 125 -24.40 5.96 8.78
C GLN A 125 -23.16 6.72 8.31
N GLN A 126 -22.22 6.94 9.22
CA GLN A 126 -20.89 7.43 8.89
C GLN A 126 -19.99 6.28 8.45
N ILE A 127 -19.33 6.44 7.30
CA ILE A 127 -18.35 5.50 6.76
C ILE A 127 -16.95 6.05 7.08
N GLN A 128 -16.08 5.20 7.61
CA GLN A 128 -14.70 5.57 7.86
C GLN A 128 -13.85 5.33 6.60
N LEU A 129 -12.93 6.25 6.33
CA LEU A 129 -12.02 6.19 5.18
C LEU A 129 -11.24 4.88 5.09
N ASN A 130 -10.82 4.33 6.23
CA ASN A 130 -9.98 3.12 6.30
C ASN A 130 -10.81 1.83 6.53
N ASN A 131 -12.13 1.89 6.37
CA ASN A 131 -13.03 0.76 6.63
C ASN A 131 -13.97 0.53 5.45
N GLY A 132 -13.40 0.31 4.27
CA GLY A 132 -14.15 -0.11 3.08
C GLY A 132 -14.83 0.99 2.28
N LEU A 133 -14.48 2.28 2.48
CA LEU A 133 -15.13 3.37 1.74
C LEU A 133 -14.87 3.27 0.24
N ASN A 134 -13.63 3.03 -0.17
CA ASN A 134 -13.25 3.03 -1.58
C ASN A 134 -13.95 1.88 -2.31
N GLU A 135 -13.91 0.68 -1.73
CA GLU A 135 -14.55 -0.54 -2.20
C GLU A 135 -16.07 -0.37 -2.28
N PHE A 136 -16.70 0.25 -1.28
CA PHE A 136 -18.13 0.55 -1.32
C PHE A 136 -18.49 1.47 -2.49
N LEU A 137 -17.74 2.56 -2.68
CA LEU A 137 -18.02 3.51 -3.77
C LEU A 137 -17.74 2.90 -5.15
N SER A 138 -16.68 2.10 -5.26
CA SER A 138 -16.37 1.30 -6.43
C SER A 138 -17.48 0.31 -6.75
N ALA A 139 -18.04 -0.38 -5.76
CA ALA A 139 -19.17 -1.29 -5.93
C ALA A 139 -20.43 -0.57 -6.40
N VAL A 140 -20.77 0.60 -5.82
CA VAL A 140 -21.92 1.40 -6.28
C VAL A 140 -21.78 1.79 -7.75
N ILE A 141 -20.57 2.19 -8.18
CA ILE A 141 -20.29 2.48 -9.58
C ILE A 141 -20.41 1.23 -10.45
N ALA A 142 -19.81 0.11 -10.03
CA ALA A 142 -19.85 -1.15 -10.77
C ALA A 142 -21.28 -1.59 -11.01
N VAL A 143 -22.09 -1.65 -9.94
CA VAL A 143 -23.48 -2.06 -10.01
C VAL A 143 -24.29 -1.09 -10.88
N LYS A 144 -24.10 0.23 -10.74
CA LYS A 144 -24.82 1.20 -11.56
C LYS A 144 -24.46 1.08 -13.05
N ASN A 145 -23.17 0.99 -13.40
CA ASN A 145 -22.71 0.89 -14.78
C ASN A 145 -23.16 -0.42 -15.45
N LEU A 146 -23.13 -1.54 -14.71
CA LEU A 146 -23.43 -2.86 -15.26
C LEU A 146 -24.93 -3.21 -15.21
N SER A 147 -25.74 -2.45 -14.47
CA SER A 147 -27.18 -2.73 -14.27
C SER A 147 -28.03 -2.74 -15.54
N LYS A 148 -27.55 -2.12 -16.62
CA LYS A 148 -28.23 -2.13 -17.92
C LYS A 148 -28.09 -3.47 -18.65
N PHE A 149 -27.10 -4.28 -18.27
CA PHE A 149 -26.70 -5.48 -18.99
C PHE A 149 -26.85 -6.75 -18.16
N LEU A 150 -26.66 -6.65 -16.84
CA LEU A 150 -26.62 -7.79 -15.94
C LEU A 150 -27.88 -7.90 -15.07
N SER A 151 -28.25 -9.13 -14.73
CA SER A 151 -29.30 -9.42 -13.77
C SER A 151 -28.90 -8.99 -12.36
N LEU A 152 -29.90 -8.78 -11.48
CA LEU A 152 -29.66 -8.39 -10.09
C LEU A 152 -28.81 -9.43 -9.33
N LYS A 153 -28.94 -10.71 -9.69
CA LYS A 153 -28.10 -11.80 -9.19
C LYS A 153 -26.62 -11.56 -9.48
N TYR A 154 -26.25 -11.33 -10.73
CA TYR A 154 -24.85 -11.07 -11.11
C TYR A 154 -24.31 -9.78 -10.48
N LEU A 155 -25.15 -8.73 -10.39
CA LEU A 155 -24.77 -7.49 -9.72
C LEU A 155 -24.47 -7.71 -8.23
N ALA A 156 -25.25 -8.56 -7.55
CA ALA A 156 -25.01 -8.92 -6.16
C ALA A 156 -23.71 -9.72 -6.00
N GLU A 157 -23.41 -10.66 -6.89
CA GLU A 157 -22.13 -11.40 -6.86
C GLU A 157 -20.93 -10.47 -7.05
N ILE A 158 -21.01 -9.53 -7.99
CA ILE A 158 -19.94 -8.53 -8.24
C ILE A 158 -19.74 -7.65 -7.01
N ALA A 159 -20.83 -7.13 -6.43
CA ALA A 159 -20.76 -6.30 -5.22
C ALA A 159 -20.17 -7.08 -4.03
N ALA A 160 -20.52 -8.36 -3.88
CA ALA A 160 -19.97 -9.22 -2.84
C ALA A 160 -18.47 -9.48 -3.03
N CYS A 161 -18.03 -9.69 -4.28
CA CYS A 161 -16.60 -9.83 -4.58
C CYS A 161 -15.81 -8.55 -4.27
N ILE A 162 -16.34 -7.37 -4.62
CA ILE A 162 -15.71 -6.07 -4.28
C ILE A 162 -15.73 -5.83 -2.77
N GLU A 163 -16.80 -6.21 -2.05
CA GLU A 163 -16.81 -6.15 -0.58
C GLU A 163 -15.70 -7.02 0.03
N GLY A 164 -15.48 -8.19 -0.58
CA GLY A 164 -14.43 -9.12 -0.19
C GLY A 164 -13.02 -8.51 -0.20
N THR A 165 -12.75 -7.55 -1.10
CA THR A 165 -11.43 -6.92 -1.23
C THR A 165 -11.14 -5.88 -0.15
N ILE A 166 -12.06 -5.58 0.78
CA ILE A 166 -11.75 -4.72 1.93
C ILE A 166 -10.69 -5.44 2.81
N PRO A 167 -9.45 -4.92 2.89
CA PRO A 167 -8.33 -5.71 3.39
C PRO A 167 -8.25 -5.69 4.93
N PHE A 168 -7.53 -6.66 5.47
CA PHE A 168 -7.07 -6.71 6.87
C PHE A 168 -8.17 -6.72 7.95
N ARG A 169 -9.38 -7.17 7.59
CA ARG A 169 -10.51 -7.26 8.52
C ARG A 169 -10.29 -8.39 9.52
N SER A 170 -10.37 -8.04 10.81
CA SER A 170 -10.35 -9.01 11.89
C SER A 170 -11.66 -9.77 11.98
N LYS A 171 -11.61 -10.96 12.58
CA LYS A 171 -12.81 -11.69 13.00
C LYS A 171 -13.61 -10.87 14.01
N ASP A 172 -14.93 -11.06 14.01
CA ASP A 172 -15.82 -10.43 14.98
C ASP A 172 -15.63 -11.02 16.39
N LYS A 173 -16.36 -10.48 17.37
CA LYS A 173 -16.34 -10.94 18.76
C LYS A 173 -16.75 -12.42 18.95
N ASN A 174 -17.43 -13.02 17.97
CA ASN A 174 -17.86 -14.41 17.98
C ASN A 174 -16.91 -15.31 17.18
N GLY A 175 -15.83 -14.76 16.63
CA GLY A 175 -14.86 -15.48 15.80
C GLY A 175 -15.28 -15.65 14.33
N LYS A 176 -16.37 -15.01 13.88
CA LYS A 176 -16.81 -15.02 12.48
C LYS A 176 -15.90 -14.11 11.64
N SER A 177 -15.46 -14.62 10.51
CA SER A 177 -14.73 -13.86 9.49
C SER A 177 -15.66 -12.90 8.75
N SER A 178 -15.07 -11.98 7.99
CA SER A 178 -15.83 -11.11 7.08
C SER A 178 -16.64 -11.89 6.05
N PHE A 179 -16.16 -13.06 5.62
CA PHE A 179 -16.81 -13.90 4.62
C PHE A 179 -17.99 -14.69 5.20
N ASP A 180 -17.89 -15.15 6.45
CA ASP A 180 -19.04 -15.75 7.16
C ASP A 180 -20.17 -14.72 7.30
N LEU A 181 -19.82 -13.48 7.66
CA LEU A 181 -20.79 -12.40 7.75
C LEU A 181 -21.34 -11.98 6.38
N LEU A 182 -20.54 -12.08 5.31
CA LEU A 182 -20.99 -11.79 3.95
C LEU A 182 -21.96 -12.85 3.44
N GLU A 183 -21.72 -14.13 3.77
CA GLU A 183 -22.64 -15.23 3.47
C GLU A 183 -24.02 -15.01 4.09
N GLU A 184 -24.08 -14.69 5.38
CA GLU A 184 -25.33 -14.38 6.08
C GLU A 184 -26.09 -13.24 5.42
N ARG A 185 -25.37 -12.21 4.96
CA ARG A 185 -25.97 -11.08 4.24
C ARG A 185 -26.48 -11.52 2.88
N LEU A 186 -25.75 -12.33 2.12
CA LEU A 186 -26.20 -12.84 0.83
C LEU A 186 -27.46 -13.72 0.96
N ILE A 187 -27.59 -14.51 2.02
CA ILE A 187 -28.81 -15.28 2.31
C ILE A 187 -30.01 -14.33 2.49
N ASN A 188 -29.88 -13.32 3.34
CA ASN A 188 -30.95 -12.34 3.57
C ASN A 188 -31.28 -11.54 2.30
N LEU A 189 -30.26 -11.21 1.51
CA LEU A 189 -30.42 -10.49 0.24
C LEU A 189 -31.15 -11.32 -0.82
N ASN A 190 -30.89 -12.63 -0.85
CA ASN A 190 -31.56 -13.55 -1.75
C ASN A 190 -33.08 -13.53 -1.54
N GLU A 191 -33.53 -13.55 -0.28
CA GLU A 191 -34.94 -13.44 0.08
C GLU A 191 -35.50 -12.03 -0.21
N LYS A 192 -34.76 -10.98 0.19
CA LYS A 192 -35.21 -9.58 0.06
C LYS A 192 -35.44 -9.16 -1.39
N TYR A 193 -34.59 -9.62 -2.31
CA TYR A 193 -34.58 -9.18 -3.70
C TYR A 193 -35.00 -10.27 -4.71
N ASP A 194 -35.39 -11.44 -4.21
CA ASP A 194 -35.74 -12.61 -5.05
C ASP A 194 -34.63 -12.92 -6.08
N LEU A 195 -33.39 -13.03 -5.60
CA LEU A 195 -32.20 -13.15 -6.47
C LEU A 195 -32.09 -14.52 -7.14
N GLY A 196 -32.85 -15.52 -6.68
CA GLY A 196 -32.80 -16.89 -7.21
C GLY A 196 -31.46 -17.60 -6.96
N PHE A 197 -30.78 -17.30 -5.86
CA PHE A 197 -29.64 -18.09 -5.40
C PHE A 197 -30.14 -19.40 -4.76
N SER A 198 -29.50 -20.51 -5.13
CA SER A 198 -29.47 -21.72 -4.30
C SER A 198 -28.38 -21.57 -3.22
N SER A 199 -28.44 -22.37 -2.16
CA SER A 199 -27.38 -22.41 -1.13
C SER A 199 -25.99 -22.64 -1.74
N GLU A 200 -25.87 -23.57 -2.68
CA GLU A 200 -24.61 -23.82 -3.41
C GLU A 200 -24.13 -22.59 -4.20
N SER A 201 -25.06 -21.81 -4.77
CA SER A 201 -24.71 -20.60 -5.52
C SER A 201 -24.25 -19.46 -4.59
N ILE A 202 -24.75 -19.38 -3.36
CA ILE A 202 -24.25 -18.45 -2.34
C ILE A 202 -22.83 -18.83 -1.94
N GLU A 203 -22.61 -20.11 -1.60
CA GLU A 203 -21.29 -20.63 -1.24
C GLU A 203 -20.25 -20.36 -2.34
N LYS A 204 -20.61 -20.62 -3.61
CA LYS A 204 -19.76 -20.29 -4.76
C LYS A 204 -19.47 -18.80 -4.87
N THR A 205 -20.44 -17.93 -4.56
CA THR A 205 -20.23 -16.47 -4.57
C THR A 205 -19.22 -16.05 -3.51
N ILE A 206 -19.30 -16.62 -2.31
CA ILE A 206 -18.33 -16.36 -1.24
C ILE A 206 -16.94 -16.88 -1.62
N LEU A 207 -16.84 -18.07 -2.21
CA LEU A 207 -15.57 -18.60 -2.71
C LEU A 207 -14.93 -17.68 -3.75
N LYS A 208 -15.72 -17.13 -4.69
CA LYS A 208 -15.21 -16.14 -5.66
C LYS A 208 -14.68 -14.88 -4.97
N ALA A 209 -15.40 -14.38 -3.95
CA ALA A 209 -14.98 -13.22 -3.19
C ALA A 209 -13.67 -13.47 -2.43
N VAL A 210 -13.51 -14.64 -1.79
CA VAL A 210 -12.28 -15.06 -1.10
C VAL A 210 -11.11 -15.17 -2.07
N GLN A 211 -11.33 -15.78 -3.25
CA GLN A 211 -10.31 -15.89 -4.30
C GLN A 211 -9.82 -14.52 -4.76
N LEU A 212 -10.74 -13.61 -5.04
CA LEU A 212 -10.41 -12.25 -5.47
C LEU A 212 -9.67 -11.48 -4.37
N ALA A 213 -10.16 -11.53 -3.13
CA ALA A 213 -9.54 -10.88 -1.99
C ALA A 213 -8.11 -11.38 -1.73
N ASN A 214 -7.88 -12.70 -1.79
CA ASN A 214 -6.55 -13.28 -1.63
C ASN A 214 -5.60 -12.89 -2.78
N ARG A 215 -6.12 -12.77 -4.01
CA ARG A 215 -5.32 -12.33 -5.17
C ARG A 215 -4.93 -10.85 -5.06
N ASP A 216 -5.83 -10.01 -4.57
CA ASP A 216 -5.59 -8.57 -4.37
C ASP A 216 -4.38 -8.30 -3.45
N VAL A 217 -4.21 -9.13 -2.41
CA VAL A 217 -3.09 -9.03 -1.46
C VAL A 217 -1.99 -10.10 -1.66
N GLU A 218 -1.96 -10.76 -2.82
CA GLU A 218 -1.05 -11.90 -3.06
C GLU A 218 0.42 -11.58 -2.85
N ASN A 219 0.80 -10.31 -3.06
CA ASN A 219 2.17 -9.82 -2.94
C ASN A 219 2.75 -10.03 -1.53
N PHE A 220 1.91 -10.11 -0.50
CA PHE A 220 2.35 -10.44 0.86
C PHE A 220 2.93 -11.86 0.95
N ALA A 221 2.53 -12.80 0.10
CA ALA A 221 3.02 -14.17 0.06
C ALA A 221 4.15 -14.40 -0.94
N PHE A 222 4.75 -13.36 -1.54
CA PHE A 222 5.90 -13.53 -2.42
C PHE A 222 7.09 -14.13 -1.69
N SER A 223 7.71 -15.15 -2.28
CA SER A 223 8.91 -15.80 -1.72
C SER A 223 10.12 -14.88 -1.70
N ASP A 224 10.19 -13.94 -2.65
CA ASP A 224 11.21 -12.90 -2.70
C ASP A 224 10.72 -11.63 -1.99
N THR A 225 11.26 -11.39 -0.79
CA THR A 225 10.94 -10.20 0.01
C THR A 225 11.30 -8.89 -0.70
N GLY A 226 12.25 -8.89 -1.64
CA GLY A 226 12.54 -7.73 -2.48
C GLY A 226 11.35 -7.31 -3.33
N LYS A 227 10.62 -8.27 -3.92
CA LYS A 227 9.38 -8.01 -4.68
C LYS A 227 8.25 -7.52 -3.78
N PHE A 228 8.09 -8.10 -2.59
CA PHE A 228 7.13 -7.60 -1.61
C PHE A 228 7.40 -6.13 -1.25
N LEU A 229 8.67 -5.79 -1.04
CA LEU A 229 9.09 -4.43 -0.74
C LEU A 229 8.93 -3.47 -1.92
N ASP A 230 9.07 -3.90 -3.17
CA ASP A 230 8.81 -3.04 -4.34
C ASP A 230 7.35 -2.55 -4.36
N ASN A 231 6.40 -3.46 -4.10
CA ASN A 231 4.98 -3.12 -3.98
C ASN A 231 4.74 -2.17 -2.80
N THR A 232 5.36 -2.47 -1.65
CA THR A 232 5.30 -1.60 -0.46
C THR A 232 5.87 -0.20 -0.74
N TRP A 233 6.96 -0.10 -1.50
CA TRP A 233 7.58 1.19 -1.87
C TRP A 233 6.74 1.98 -2.86
N SER A 234 6.01 1.30 -3.75
CA SER A 234 5.13 1.92 -4.73
C SER A 234 3.91 2.59 -4.09
N LEU A 235 3.52 2.18 -2.88
CA LEU A 235 2.48 2.81 -2.06
C LEU A 235 2.94 4.10 -1.34
N LEU A 236 4.25 4.33 -1.20
CA LEU A 236 4.76 5.48 -0.45
C LEU A 236 4.36 6.82 -1.07
N PRO A 237 4.48 7.05 -2.39
CA PRO A 237 4.09 8.33 -3.00
C PRO A 237 2.59 8.59 -2.94
N GLU A 238 1.76 7.55 -3.02
CA GLU A 238 0.31 7.69 -2.96
C GLU A 238 -0.11 8.25 -1.59
N SER A 239 0.39 7.65 -0.51
CA SER A 239 0.08 8.11 0.85
C SER A 239 0.86 9.37 1.29
N ASN A 240 1.79 9.86 0.47
CA ASN A 240 2.66 11.00 0.79
C ASN A 240 2.89 11.92 -0.43
N ALA A 241 2.00 12.90 -0.59
CA ALA A 241 2.02 13.86 -1.70
C ALA A 241 3.36 14.60 -1.94
N ILE A 242 4.21 14.74 -0.92
CA ILE A 242 5.53 15.37 -1.05
C ILE A 242 6.46 14.53 -1.94
N LEU A 243 6.43 13.20 -1.79
CA LEU A 243 7.22 12.27 -2.60
C LEU A 243 6.72 12.20 -4.04
N LEU A 244 5.42 12.38 -4.25
CA LEU A 244 4.82 12.41 -5.58
C LEU A 244 5.17 13.70 -6.35
N LYS A 245 5.15 14.86 -5.68
CA LYS A 245 5.26 16.17 -6.35
C LYS A 245 6.67 16.67 -6.57
N THR A 246 7.62 16.24 -5.73
CA THR A 246 8.96 16.87 -5.68
C THR A 246 10.06 15.83 -5.65
N LYS A 247 11.08 16.00 -6.50
CA LYS A 247 12.35 15.27 -6.36
C LYS A 247 13.22 15.82 -5.22
N LEU A 248 12.82 16.95 -4.63
CA LEU A 248 13.51 17.65 -3.55
C LEU A 248 12.63 17.65 -2.30
N TYR A 249 12.79 16.62 -1.48
CA TYR A 249 12.11 16.49 -0.20
C TYR A 249 13.10 16.54 0.96
N SER A 250 12.67 17.09 2.10
CA SER A 250 13.54 17.20 3.28
C SER A 250 13.76 15.86 3.99
N VAL A 251 14.83 15.77 4.78
CA VAL A 251 15.11 14.58 5.60
C VAL A 251 13.91 14.24 6.49
N LYS A 252 13.35 15.26 7.18
CA LYS A 252 12.17 15.08 8.05
C LYS A 252 10.94 14.61 7.29
N SER A 253 10.72 15.11 6.07
CA SER A 253 9.57 14.72 5.24
C SER A 253 9.66 13.26 4.80
N TYR A 254 10.84 12.83 4.35
CA TYR A 254 11.08 11.44 3.97
C TYR A 254 10.96 10.47 5.15
N ARG A 255 11.56 10.83 6.29
CA ARG A 255 11.42 10.06 7.53
C ARG A 255 9.95 9.90 7.93
N LYS A 256 9.14 10.96 7.89
CA LYS A 256 7.71 10.87 8.20
C LYS A 256 6.98 9.88 7.29
N ALA A 257 7.31 9.86 5.99
CA ALA A 257 6.73 8.91 5.04
C ALA A 257 7.10 7.46 5.39
N LEU A 258 8.38 7.17 5.63
CA LEU A 258 8.82 5.82 6.03
C LEU A 258 8.26 5.40 7.40
N LYS A 259 8.14 6.33 8.36
CA LYS A 259 7.61 6.02 9.68
C LYS A 259 6.13 5.65 9.64
N LYS A 260 5.33 6.26 8.76
CA LYS A 260 3.95 5.84 8.54
C LYS A 260 3.86 4.40 8.03
N MET A 261 4.68 4.04 7.05
CA MET A 261 4.73 2.67 6.51
C MET A 261 5.19 1.67 7.56
N GLU A 262 6.22 1.99 8.35
CA GLU A 262 6.65 1.14 9.45
C GLU A 262 5.56 0.97 10.50
N THR A 263 4.84 2.05 10.84
CA THR A 263 3.73 2.01 11.80
C THR A 263 2.58 1.14 11.26
N PHE A 264 2.27 1.22 9.97
CA PHE A 264 1.28 0.35 9.33
C PHE A 264 1.68 -1.13 9.44
N LEU A 265 2.88 -1.50 8.98
CA LEU A 265 3.36 -2.88 9.04
C LEU A 265 3.54 -3.39 10.47
N ALA A 266 3.90 -2.52 11.42
CA ALA A 266 4.06 -2.89 12.83
C ALA A 266 2.73 -3.26 13.49
N ASN A 267 1.63 -2.65 13.06
CA ASN A 267 0.28 -2.90 13.60
C ASN A 267 -0.54 -3.88 12.75
N LEU A 268 -0.01 -4.32 11.60
CA LEU A 268 -0.68 -5.28 10.73
C LEU A 268 -0.56 -6.69 11.31
N ASP A 269 -1.70 -7.31 11.60
CA ASP A 269 -1.76 -8.71 11.97
C ASP A 269 -1.75 -9.58 10.70
N TYR A 270 -0.68 -10.37 10.53
CA TYR A 270 -0.51 -11.22 9.35
C TYR A 270 -1.65 -12.25 9.17
N ARG A 271 -2.37 -12.57 10.26
CA ARG A 271 -3.50 -13.50 10.25
C ARG A 271 -4.76 -12.94 9.59
N ASN A 272 -4.80 -11.62 9.36
CA ASN A 272 -5.91 -10.94 8.70
C ASN A 272 -5.64 -10.64 7.22
N ILE A 273 -4.52 -11.11 6.66
CA ILE A 273 -4.14 -10.81 5.26
C ILE A 273 -4.84 -11.76 4.31
N PHE A 274 -4.63 -13.06 4.49
CA PHE A 274 -5.27 -14.08 3.67
C PHE A 274 -6.49 -14.64 4.38
N HIS A 275 -7.43 -15.12 3.58
CA HIS A 275 -8.70 -15.64 4.02
C HIS A 275 -8.87 -17.09 3.58
N GLN A 276 -9.53 -17.86 4.44
CA GLN A 276 -9.93 -19.23 4.19
C GLN A 276 -11.43 -19.36 4.48
N TYR A 277 -12.15 -20.02 3.58
CA TYR A 277 -13.58 -20.28 3.68
C TYR A 277 -13.86 -21.71 3.21
N HIS A 278 -14.55 -22.48 4.03
CA HIS A 278 -14.85 -23.91 3.78
C HIS A 278 -13.64 -24.70 3.24
N SER A 279 -12.48 -24.56 3.91
CA SER A 279 -11.22 -25.22 3.53
C SER A 279 -10.65 -24.80 2.17
N TYR A 280 -11.08 -23.66 1.62
CA TYR A 280 -10.46 -23.04 0.45
C TYR A 280 -9.82 -21.69 0.83
N PRO A 281 -8.54 -21.42 0.48
CA PRO A 281 -7.59 -22.42 0.00
C PRO A 281 -7.37 -23.50 1.06
N ASP A 282 -6.83 -24.66 0.66
CA ASP A 282 -6.60 -25.73 1.62
C ASP A 282 -5.67 -25.29 2.76
N ASP A 283 -5.71 -26.01 3.88
CA ASP A 283 -4.94 -25.64 5.08
C ASP A 283 -3.44 -25.51 4.79
N ARG A 284 -2.90 -26.32 3.88
CA ARG A 284 -1.48 -26.30 3.55
C ARG A 284 -1.13 -25.00 2.83
N ASP A 285 -1.89 -24.64 1.80
CA ASP A 285 -1.67 -23.43 1.01
C ASP A 285 -1.97 -22.17 1.82
N TYR A 286 -3.06 -22.17 2.59
CA TYR A 286 -3.38 -21.09 3.52
C TYR A 286 -2.23 -20.84 4.52
N ASN A 287 -1.76 -21.90 5.20
CA ASN A 287 -0.68 -21.79 6.17
C ASN A 287 0.63 -21.35 5.51
N LYS A 288 0.91 -21.80 4.29
CA LYS A 288 2.09 -21.37 3.53
C LYS A 288 2.06 -19.87 3.22
N MET A 289 0.94 -19.36 2.71
CA MET A 289 0.77 -17.94 2.40
C MET A 289 0.83 -17.08 3.66
N SER A 290 0.11 -17.48 4.71
CA SER A 290 0.10 -16.77 6.00
C SER A 290 1.50 -16.71 6.63
N ASN A 291 2.24 -17.83 6.63
CA ASN A 291 3.61 -17.86 7.14
C ASN A 291 4.56 -16.99 6.31
N GLN A 292 4.44 -17.00 4.98
CA GLN A 292 5.27 -16.16 4.12
C GLN A 292 4.98 -14.67 4.34
N ALA A 293 3.71 -14.29 4.53
CA ALA A 293 3.33 -12.92 4.88
C ALA A 293 3.93 -12.48 6.21
N ARG A 294 3.90 -13.35 7.24
CA ARG A 294 4.56 -13.08 8.52
C ARG A 294 6.06 -12.79 8.34
N ILE A 295 6.76 -13.63 7.58
CA ILE A 295 8.19 -13.47 7.30
C ILE A 295 8.46 -12.15 6.56
N ASN A 296 7.69 -11.86 5.51
CA ASN A 296 7.84 -10.64 4.72
C ASN A 296 7.60 -9.37 5.56
N ILE A 297 6.58 -9.36 6.41
CA ILE A 297 6.30 -8.25 7.34
C ILE A 297 7.44 -8.07 8.34
N GLU A 298 7.93 -9.14 8.96
CA GLU A 298 9.03 -9.08 9.92
C GLU A 298 10.32 -8.52 9.30
N ILE A 299 10.70 -9.01 8.12
CA ILE A 299 11.89 -8.52 7.41
C ILE A 299 11.70 -7.06 6.98
N ALA A 300 10.52 -6.68 6.49
CA ALA A 300 10.25 -5.30 6.10
C ALA A 300 10.27 -4.33 7.28
N LYS A 301 9.78 -4.76 8.46
CA LYS A 301 9.90 -3.99 9.71
C LYS A 301 11.36 -3.78 10.09
N ASP A 302 12.16 -4.85 10.14
CA ASP A 302 13.58 -4.76 10.46
C ASP A 302 14.31 -3.83 9.46
N TYR A 303 14.04 -4.00 8.16
CA TYR A 303 14.58 -3.15 7.09
C TYR A 303 14.20 -1.66 7.27
N LEU A 304 12.92 -1.36 7.53
CA LEU A 304 12.46 0.01 7.76
C LEU A 304 13.04 0.63 9.03
N ARG A 305 13.20 -0.15 10.11
CA ARG A 305 13.81 0.33 11.36
C ARG A 305 15.26 0.74 11.18
N VAL A 306 16.05 -0.04 10.43
CA VAL A 306 17.42 0.34 10.06
C VAL A 306 17.42 1.65 9.27
N LYS A 307 16.55 1.77 8.25
CA LYS A 307 16.44 3.01 7.44
C LYS A 307 16.02 4.19 8.31
N LEU A 308 15.05 4.03 9.21
CA LEU A 308 14.57 5.07 10.11
C LEU A 308 15.63 5.51 11.12
N LEU A 309 16.40 4.57 11.69
CA LEU A 309 17.54 4.91 12.55
C LEU A 309 18.59 5.71 11.78
N THR A 310 18.90 5.29 10.55
CA THR A 310 19.82 6.03 9.67
C THR A 310 19.32 7.45 9.42
N LEU A 311 18.02 7.61 9.14
CA LEU A 311 17.40 8.91 8.95
C LEU A 311 17.37 9.75 10.22
N ALA A 312 17.25 9.15 11.41
CA ALA A 312 17.35 9.87 12.68
C ALA A 312 18.75 10.48 12.87
N ILE A 313 19.79 9.74 12.50
CA ILE A 313 21.18 10.23 12.53
C ILE A 313 21.32 11.41 11.56
N ILE A 314 20.91 11.24 10.30
CA ILE A 314 21.01 12.29 9.28
C ILE A 314 20.16 13.52 9.64
N GLU A 315 18.93 13.31 10.15
CA GLU A 315 18.05 14.40 10.60
C GLU A 315 18.70 15.17 11.75
N SER A 316 19.32 14.49 12.71
CA SER A 316 20.01 15.14 13.83
C SER A 316 21.20 15.96 13.35
N LEU A 317 22.03 15.42 12.44
CA LEU A 317 23.15 16.14 11.85
C LEU A 317 22.69 17.36 11.04
N ALA A 318 21.59 17.25 10.29
CA ALA A 318 21.01 18.38 9.56
C ALA A 318 20.55 19.48 10.53
N MET A 319 19.77 19.10 11.55
CA MET A 319 19.25 20.05 12.53
C MET A 319 20.35 20.76 13.30
N LEU A 320 21.39 20.03 13.73
CA LEU A 320 22.53 20.59 14.49
C LEU A 320 23.47 21.44 13.62
N SER A 321 23.56 21.17 12.32
CA SER A 321 24.39 21.96 11.38
C SER A 321 23.67 23.18 10.78
N GLY A 322 22.38 23.35 11.10
CA GLY A 322 21.61 24.58 10.88
C GLY A 322 20.28 24.40 10.16
N GLY A 323 19.54 23.35 10.52
CA GLY A 323 18.13 23.16 10.19
C GLY A 323 17.84 22.03 9.20
N ASP A 324 16.56 21.66 9.10
CA ASP A 324 16.09 20.66 8.15
C ASP A 324 16.41 21.09 6.71
N ALA A 325 16.78 20.14 5.87
CA ALA A 325 17.25 20.39 4.52
C ALA A 325 16.88 19.23 3.58
N PRO A 326 16.95 19.45 2.25
CA PRO A 326 16.80 18.37 1.27
C PRO A 326 17.76 17.20 1.55
N ILE A 327 17.26 15.96 1.48
CA ILE A 327 18.08 14.79 1.83
C ILE A 327 19.31 14.63 0.94
N ASN A 328 19.21 15.00 -0.34
CA ASN A 328 20.30 14.97 -1.31
C ASN A 328 21.46 15.91 -0.94
N MET A 329 21.21 16.96 -0.15
CA MET A 329 22.26 17.83 0.38
C MET A 329 23.26 17.04 1.24
N PHE A 330 22.80 16.01 1.95
CA PHE A 330 23.63 15.17 2.81
C PHE A 330 24.09 13.90 2.11
N LEU A 331 23.27 13.33 1.23
CA LEU A 331 23.53 12.01 0.65
C LEU A 331 24.11 12.05 -0.77
N GLY A 332 23.96 13.17 -1.47
CA GLY A 332 24.21 13.33 -2.90
C GLY A 332 22.93 13.15 -3.73
N ASP A 333 22.95 13.60 -4.98
CA ASP A 333 21.78 13.50 -5.87
C ASP A 333 21.50 12.06 -6.34
N LEU A 334 20.21 11.80 -6.58
CA LEU A 334 19.72 10.58 -7.20
C LEU A 334 19.98 10.66 -8.71
N ASN A 335 20.78 9.74 -9.24
CA ASN A 335 20.96 9.46 -10.68
C ASN A 335 21.15 10.69 -11.59
N THR A 336 22.21 11.47 -11.38
CA THR A 336 22.54 12.62 -12.25
C THR A 336 23.28 12.24 -13.53
N GLY A 337 23.64 10.96 -13.73
CA GLY A 337 24.47 10.52 -14.85
C GLY A 337 25.87 11.14 -14.88
N ASN A 338 26.20 12.01 -13.90
CA ASN A 338 27.44 12.72 -13.79
C ASN A 338 28.43 11.90 -12.95
N PRO A 339 29.50 11.35 -13.54
CA PRO A 339 30.47 10.52 -12.83
C PRO A 339 31.30 11.30 -11.80
N HIS A 340 31.24 12.63 -11.79
CA HIS A 340 32.01 13.49 -10.89
C HIS A 340 31.25 13.95 -9.63
N GLN A 341 30.02 13.48 -9.42
CA GLN A 341 29.26 13.85 -8.23
C GLN A 341 29.48 12.83 -7.09
N TYR A 342 30.18 13.25 -6.05
CA TYR A 342 30.43 12.43 -4.88
C TYR A 342 29.16 12.15 -4.08
N LYS A 343 28.99 10.91 -3.61
CA LYS A 343 27.92 10.51 -2.70
C LYS A 343 28.49 10.24 -1.31
N ALA A 344 27.70 10.46 -0.26
CA ALA A 344 28.17 10.25 1.11
C ALA A 344 28.65 8.80 1.32
N LYS A 345 28.01 7.83 0.68
CA LYS A 345 28.41 6.41 0.73
C LYS A 345 29.86 6.17 0.29
N ASP A 346 30.41 7.02 -0.57
CA ASP A 346 31.75 6.85 -1.15
C ASP A 346 32.86 7.22 -0.13
N PHE A 347 32.49 7.86 0.97
CA PHE A 347 33.39 8.27 2.04
C PHE A 347 33.21 7.47 3.34
N LEU A 348 32.33 6.47 3.36
CA LEU A 348 32.19 5.57 4.49
C LEU A 348 33.32 4.54 4.52
N PRO A 349 33.82 4.14 5.70
CA PRO A 349 34.83 3.11 5.80
C PRO A 349 34.26 1.73 5.46
N SER A 350 35.09 0.87 4.89
CA SER A 350 34.72 -0.53 4.65
C SER A 350 34.54 -1.28 5.97
N VAL A 351 33.41 -1.99 6.12
CA VAL A 351 33.20 -2.91 7.24
C VAL A 351 33.77 -4.27 6.86
N LYS A 352 34.82 -4.70 7.57
CA LYS A 352 35.58 -5.92 7.22
C LYS A 352 34.77 -7.21 7.34
N GLN A 353 33.83 -7.28 8.29
CA GLN A 353 32.94 -8.42 8.47
C GLN A 353 31.63 -7.94 9.10
N ALA A 354 30.50 -8.30 8.47
CA ALA A 354 29.19 -8.07 9.08
C ALA A 354 29.06 -8.90 10.36
N ARG A 355 28.36 -8.36 11.36
CA ARG A 355 28.10 -9.09 12.61
C ARG A 355 27.24 -10.33 12.34
N GLN A 356 27.60 -11.46 12.97
CA GLN A 356 26.95 -12.76 12.75
C GLN A 356 25.46 -12.77 13.13
N GLU A 357 25.04 -11.90 14.05
CA GLU A 357 23.65 -11.75 14.51
C GLU A 357 22.73 -11.07 13.48
N ASN A 358 23.28 -10.53 12.39
CA ASN A 358 22.49 -9.84 11.39
C ASN A 358 21.64 -10.82 10.58
N ASN A 359 20.35 -10.47 10.42
CA ASN A 359 19.50 -11.16 9.46
C ASN A 359 20.07 -10.97 8.03
N PRO A 360 20.43 -12.06 7.32
CA PRO A 360 21.07 -11.98 6.01
C PRO A 360 20.15 -11.41 4.93
N GLN A 361 18.83 -11.60 5.03
CA GLN A 361 17.87 -11.04 4.08
C GLN A 361 17.79 -9.52 4.22
N VAL A 362 17.72 -9.01 5.45
CA VAL A 362 17.75 -7.56 5.72
C VAL A 362 19.07 -6.95 5.22
N GLN A 363 20.20 -7.61 5.50
CA GLN A 363 21.51 -7.18 5.02
C GLN A 363 21.57 -7.10 3.49
N ASN A 364 21.12 -8.16 2.81
CA ASN A 364 21.08 -8.22 1.35
C ASN A 364 20.17 -7.15 0.74
N LEU A 365 19.00 -6.87 1.34
CA LEU A 365 18.10 -5.80 0.91
C LEU A 365 18.71 -4.41 1.08
N LEU A 366 19.50 -4.17 2.13
CA LEU A 366 20.18 -2.90 2.32
C LEU A 366 21.34 -2.69 1.33
N GLU A 367 22.09 -3.76 1.02
CA GLU A 367 23.25 -3.72 0.13
C GLU A 367 22.90 -3.71 -1.36
N LYS A 368 22.13 -4.72 -1.79
CA LYS A 368 21.81 -4.96 -3.20
C LYS A 368 20.51 -4.28 -3.61
N GLY A 369 19.65 -3.99 -2.64
CA GLY A 369 18.40 -3.28 -2.83
C GLY A 369 17.21 -4.19 -3.07
N ARG A 370 16.06 -3.52 -3.24
CA ARG A 370 14.83 -4.13 -3.78
C ARG A 370 15.01 -4.47 -5.26
N ASN A 371 14.05 -5.17 -5.88
CA ASN A 371 14.24 -5.58 -7.28
C ASN A 371 14.03 -4.44 -8.27
N GLN A 372 13.28 -3.41 -7.89
CA GLN A 372 13.03 -2.24 -8.73
C GLN A 372 13.49 -0.94 -8.05
N ASP A 373 13.98 -0.02 -8.89
CA ASP A 373 14.16 1.37 -8.49
C ASP A 373 12.80 2.08 -8.49
N THR A 374 12.66 3.07 -7.61
CA THR A 374 11.50 3.98 -7.63
C THR A 374 11.96 5.35 -8.09
N PHE A 375 11.08 6.13 -8.71
CA PHE A 375 11.46 7.45 -9.25
C PHE A 375 11.96 8.45 -8.17
N PHE A 376 11.63 8.21 -6.89
CA PHE A 376 11.97 9.07 -5.76
C PHE A 376 13.04 8.47 -4.81
N ASP A 377 13.40 7.19 -4.93
CA ASP A 377 14.36 6.53 -4.02
C ASP A 377 15.19 5.48 -4.78
N ILE A 378 16.46 5.32 -4.42
CA ILE A 378 17.31 4.24 -4.93
C ILE A 378 16.92 2.90 -4.30
N LYS A 379 17.08 1.81 -5.06
CA LYS A 379 16.70 0.47 -4.57
C LYS A 379 17.50 -0.01 -3.36
N ASN A 380 18.78 0.34 -3.27
CA ASN A 380 19.64 -0.01 -2.14
C ASN A 380 19.78 1.13 -1.14
N SER A 381 20.33 0.85 0.04
CA SER A 381 20.45 1.82 1.12
C SER A 381 21.85 1.69 1.76
N PRO A 382 22.90 2.14 1.07
CA PRO A 382 24.29 1.83 1.43
C PRO A 382 24.71 2.39 2.80
N ILE A 383 24.20 3.56 3.19
CA ILE A 383 24.47 4.13 4.52
C ILE A 383 23.74 3.30 5.59
N SER A 384 22.51 2.88 5.33
CA SER A 384 21.76 1.99 6.23
C SER A 384 22.40 0.61 6.33
N SER A 385 22.97 0.10 5.23
CA SER A 385 23.79 -1.12 5.24
C SER A 385 25.00 -0.95 6.16
N TYR A 386 25.74 0.15 6.03
CA TYR A 386 26.87 0.48 6.90
C TYR A 386 26.48 0.53 8.39
N VAL A 387 25.37 1.21 8.71
CA VAL A 387 24.82 1.29 10.07
C VAL A 387 24.51 -0.10 10.61
N TYR A 388 23.82 -0.94 9.83
CA TYR A 388 23.42 -2.28 10.26
C TYR A 388 24.60 -3.23 10.44
N GLN A 389 25.59 -3.20 9.54
CA GLN A 389 26.81 -3.99 9.66
C GLN A 389 27.64 -3.58 10.88
N THR A 390 27.72 -2.28 11.17
CA THR A 390 28.54 -1.75 12.27
C THR A 390 27.90 -2.02 13.64
N LEU A 391 26.60 -1.76 13.75
CA LEU A 391 25.87 -1.84 15.03
C LEU A 391 25.43 -3.26 15.38
N GLY A 392 24.96 -4.01 14.40
CA GLY A 392 24.27 -5.28 14.64
C GLY A 392 22.79 -5.12 14.95
N LYS A 393 22.02 -6.20 14.80
CA LYS A 393 20.57 -6.22 15.01
C LYS A 393 20.17 -5.71 16.40
N ALA A 394 20.85 -6.17 17.45
CA ALA A 394 20.49 -5.83 18.83
C ALA A 394 20.64 -4.32 19.11
N ASN A 395 21.73 -3.72 18.65
CA ASN A 395 21.96 -2.28 18.83
C ASN A 395 21.07 -1.44 17.92
N VAL A 396 20.74 -1.89 16.71
CA VAL A 396 19.74 -1.19 15.89
C VAL A 396 18.39 -1.14 16.58
N GLU A 397 17.92 -2.25 17.15
CA GLU A 397 16.63 -2.26 17.86
C GLU A 397 16.66 -1.33 19.08
N LYS A 398 17.74 -1.36 19.86
CA LYS A 398 17.95 -0.45 20.99
C LYS A 398 17.92 1.01 20.55
N TYR A 399 18.74 1.38 19.56
CA TYR A 399 18.87 2.77 19.12
C TYR A 399 17.66 3.27 18.34
N TYR A 400 16.90 2.37 17.71
CA TYR A 400 15.64 2.70 17.09
C TYR A 400 14.62 3.22 18.13
N GLN A 401 14.61 2.72 19.37
CA GLN A 401 13.75 3.27 20.42
C GLN A 401 14.10 4.73 20.73
N TYR A 402 15.38 5.08 20.82
CA TYR A 402 15.80 6.48 20.96
C TYR A 402 15.45 7.33 19.74
N ALA A 403 15.46 6.74 18.53
CA ALA A 403 14.99 7.44 17.33
C ALA A 403 13.48 7.70 17.41
N VAL A 404 12.69 6.78 17.95
CA VAL A 404 11.26 7.01 18.21
C VAL A 404 11.06 8.15 19.21
N ASP A 405 11.82 8.18 20.31
CA ASP A 405 11.77 9.28 21.28
C ASP A 405 12.15 10.63 20.65
N LEU A 406 13.16 10.64 19.77
CA LEU A 406 13.53 11.82 18.98
C LEU A 406 12.36 12.28 18.11
N PHE A 407 11.69 11.36 17.40
CA PHE A 407 10.58 11.69 16.50
C PHE A 407 9.35 12.21 17.24
N ASN A 408 9.17 11.78 18.49
CA ASN A 408 8.12 12.22 19.40
C ASN A 408 8.50 13.48 20.20
N HIS A 409 9.68 14.06 19.95
CA HIS A 409 10.21 15.23 20.66
C HIS A 409 10.50 15.02 22.15
N ASN A 410 10.60 13.76 22.59
CA ASN A 410 11.00 13.39 23.95
C ASN A 410 12.52 13.39 24.14
N LEU A 411 13.28 13.35 23.04
CA LEU A 411 14.74 13.40 23.02
C LEU A 411 15.20 14.54 22.08
N SER A 412 16.16 15.34 22.51
CA SER A 412 16.76 16.38 21.66
C SER A 412 17.74 15.78 20.65
N TYR A 413 17.91 16.41 19.49
CA TYR A 413 18.90 16.01 18.47
C TYR A 413 20.32 15.83 19.03
N ARG A 414 20.78 16.75 19.91
CA ARG A 414 22.12 16.67 20.54
C ARG A 414 22.28 15.41 21.40
N LYS A 415 21.38 15.21 22.37
CA LYS A 415 21.38 14.00 23.21
C LYS A 415 21.26 12.72 22.40
N PHE A 416 20.47 12.71 21.33
CA PHE A 416 20.37 11.54 20.46
C PHE A 416 21.75 11.18 19.87
N VAL A 417 22.44 12.15 19.27
CA VAL A 417 23.79 11.93 18.72
C VAL A 417 24.79 11.45 19.78
N GLU A 418 24.71 11.93 21.01
CA GLU A 418 25.59 11.51 22.12
C GLU A 418 25.34 10.07 22.62
N ILE A 419 24.14 9.53 22.41
CA ILE A 419 23.75 8.18 22.84
C ILE A 419 24.11 7.12 21.79
N ILE A 420 24.10 7.50 20.51
CA ILE A 420 24.46 6.59 19.41
C ILE A 420 25.95 6.28 19.47
N ASP A 421 26.32 5.09 18.99
CA ASP A 421 27.71 4.66 18.86
C ASP A 421 28.58 5.74 18.17
N ASP A 422 29.61 6.18 18.89
CA ASP A 422 30.50 7.28 18.51
C ASP A 422 31.14 7.04 17.13
N LYS A 423 31.54 5.80 16.83
CA LYS A 423 32.12 5.46 15.54
C LYS A 423 31.13 5.69 14.41
N VAL A 424 29.86 5.28 14.58
CA VAL A 424 28.81 5.49 13.57
C VAL A 424 28.56 6.98 13.33
N ILE A 425 28.47 7.78 14.39
CA ILE A 425 28.29 9.23 14.29
C ILE A 425 29.47 9.88 13.57
N LYS A 426 30.71 9.58 13.98
CA LYS A 426 31.92 10.12 13.36
C LYS A 426 31.98 9.81 11.87
N ASP A 427 31.79 8.56 11.50
CA ASP A 427 31.90 8.12 10.10
C ASP A 427 30.81 8.74 9.21
N ILE A 428 29.55 8.78 9.68
CA ILE A 428 28.45 9.38 8.91
C ILE A 428 28.60 10.90 8.83
N SER A 429 29.00 11.56 9.92
CA SER A 429 29.21 13.02 9.93
C SER A 429 30.33 13.43 8.98
N LYS A 430 31.44 12.69 9.00
CA LYS A 430 32.57 12.88 8.07
C LYS A 430 32.16 12.70 6.62
N ALA A 431 31.39 11.65 6.33
CA ALA A 431 30.85 11.39 4.99
C ALA A 431 29.89 12.49 4.53
N CYS A 432 28.96 12.92 5.38
CA CYS A 432 28.03 14.01 5.09
C CYS A 432 28.76 15.33 4.84
N ALA A 433 29.82 15.65 5.61
CA ALA A 433 30.57 16.89 5.50
C ALA A 433 31.35 17.04 4.17
N LYS A 434 31.61 15.92 3.47
CA LYS A 434 32.18 15.92 2.12
C LYS A 434 31.16 16.32 1.05
N VAL A 435 29.88 16.03 1.28
CA VAL A 435 28.79 16.34 0.34
C VAL A 435 28.14 17.69 0.67
N ALA A 436 27.73 17.87 1.93
CA ALA A 436 27.11 19.08 2.45
C ALA A 436 28.16 20.16 2.76
N TYR A 437 28.86 20.67 1.74
CA TYR A 437 30.01 21.56 1.93
C TYR A 437 29.69 22.83 2.72
N THR A 438 28.47 23.37 2.60
CA THR A 438 28.02 24.55 3.37
C THR A 438 27.72 24.27 4.84
N ARG A 439 27.67 22.99 5.24
CA ARG A 439 27.43 22.53 6.62
C ARG A 439 28.71 21.94 7.24
N ARG A 440 29.81 21.90 6.50
CA ARG A 440 31.03 21.15 6.85
C ARG A 440 31.58 21.52 8.21
N ASP A 441 31.76 22.80 8.49
CA ASP A 441 32.41 23.26 9.74
C ASP A 441 31.57 22.92 10.97
N ALA A 442 30.24 23.01 10.85
CA ALA A 442 29.33 22.59 11.92
C ALA A 442 29.32 21.06 12.08
N LEU A 443 29.43 20.30 10.98
CA LEU A 443 29.52 18.83 11.03
C LEU A 443 30.86 18.33 11.57
N ALA A 444 31.94 19.10 11.40
CA ALA A 444 33.29 18.78 11.87
C ALA A 444 33.35 18.57 13.38
N GLN A 445 32.48 19.26 14.13
CA GLN A 445 32.34 19.11 15.59
C GLN A 445 31.97 17.68 16.04
N PHE A 446 31.55 16.80 15.12
CA PHE A 446 31.17 15.41 15.42
C PHE A 446 32.21 14.39 14.97
N PHE A 447 33.31 14.79 14.33
CA PHE A 447 34.35 13.85 13.87
C PHE A 447 35.79 14.35 13.98
N ASP A 448 36.01 15.64 14.23
CA ASP A 448 37.31 16.15 14.63
C ASP A 448 37.44 15.95 16.14
N GLU A 449 38.53 15.29 16.56
CA GLU A 449 38.89 15.25 17.98
C GLU A 449 39.27 16.68 18.38
N GLU A 450 38.70 17.20 19.49
CA GLU A 450 39.30 18.35 20.16
C GLU A 450 40.79 18.01 20.38
N LYS A 451 41.67 18.79 19.75
CA LYS A 451 43.12 18.66 19.92
C LYS A 451 43.54 18.95 21.35
#